data_AF-A0A8C4YB71-F1
#
_entry.id   AF-A0A8C4YB71-F1
#
_cell.length_a   1.000
_cell.length_b   1.000
_cell.length_c   1.000
_cell.angle_alpha   90.00
_cell.angle_beta   90.00
_cell.angle_gamma   90.00
#
_symmetry.space_group_name_H-M   'P 1'
#
loop_
_entity.id
_entity.type
_entity.pdbx_description
1 polymer ?
#
loop_
_entity_poly.entity_id
_entity_poly.type
_entity_poly.pdbx_seq_one_letter_code
_entity_poly.pdbx_strand_id
1 'polypeptide(L)' 'MSAACAPTVLTTHPRQAEPLHRLMERYQEAMGLSGRPLRFFFDGQRLAGTRTPEQLGMEPDDVIEAWA' A
#
# COMPACT_ATOMS: atom_id res chain seq x y z
N MET A 1 23.82 -5.37 12.62
CA MET A 1 23.32 -5.57 11.25
C MET A 1 21.92 -4.96 11.19
N SER A 2 21.80 -3.66 10.92
CA SER A 2 20.49 -3.00 10.81
C SER A 2 20.00 -3.26 9.38
N ALA A 3 19.21 -4.31 9.20
CA ALA A 3 18.54 -4.55 7.92
C ALA A 3 17.72 -3.29 7.61
N ALA A 4 18.03 -2.66 6.49
CA ALA A 4 17.47 -1.39 6.09
C ALA A 4 15.93 -1.43 6.17
N CYS A 5 15.35 -0.60 7.03
CA CYS A 5 13.92 -0.29 7.08
C CYS A 5 13.47 0.53 5.85
N ALA A 6 14.00 0.27 4.66
CA ALA A 6 13.60 1.01 3.48
C ALA A 6 12.15 0.64 3.16
N PRO A 7 11.23 1.62 3.11
CA PRO A 7 9.85 1.36 2.70
C PRO A 7 9.88 0.78 1.28
N THR A 8 9.11 -0.28 1.06
CA THR A 8 8.89 -0.73 -0.31
C THR A 8 7.80 0.14 -0.91
N VAL A 9 8.14 0.78 -2.03
CA VAL A 9 7.27 1.70 -2.76
C VAL A 9 6.42 0.90 -3.75
N LEU A 10 5.09 1.00 -3.63
CA LEU A 10 4.18 0.62 -4.71
C LEU A 10 3.84 1.85 -5.54
N THR A 11 4.21 1.85 -6.80
CA THR A 11 3.64 2.75 -7.81
C THR A 11 2.29 2.20 -8.26
N THR A 12 1.22 2.98 -8.11
CA THR A 12 -0.14 2.47 -8.33
C THR A 12 -0.75 2.94 -9.66
N HIS A 13 -1.50 2.06 -10.32
CA HIS A 13 -2.52 2.44 -11.32
C HIS A 13 -3.87 1.91 -10.84
N PRO A 14 -4.45 2.50 -9.78
CA PRO A 14 -5.49 1.83 -9.04
C PRO A 14 -6.84 2.01 -9.74
N ARG A 15 -7.68 0.97 -9.73
CA ARG A 15 -9.08 1.10 -10.14
C ARG A 15 -9.79 1.96 -9.09
N GLN A 16 -10.16 3.19 -9.45
CA GLN A 16 -10.66 4.22 -8.54
C GLN A 16 -11.91 3.81 -7.73
N ALA A 17 -12.70 2.85 -8.22
CA ALA A 17 -13.92 2.37 -7.58
C ALA A 17 -13.73 1.23 -6.57
N GLU A 18 -12.54 0.61 -6.48
CA GLU A 18 -12.29 -0.51 -5.56
C GLU A 18 -11.56 -0.05 -4.29
N PRO A 19 -11.93 -0.56 -3.10
CA PRO A 19 -11.16 -0.29 -1.88
C PRO A 19 -9.72 -0.82 -1.98
N LEU A 20 -8.80 -0.13 -1.31
CA LEU A 20 -7.36 -0.45 -1.37
C LEU A 20 -6.97 -1.81 -0.76
N HIS A 21 -7.82 -2.47 0.03
CA HIS A 21 -7.48 -3.77 0.65
C HIS A 21 -7.02 -4.80 -0.39
N ARG A 22 -7.69 -4.87 -1.55
CA ARG A 22 -7.30 -5.83 -2.60
C ARG A 22 -5.92 -5.53 -3.18
N LEU A 23 -5.55 -4.25 -3.24
CA LEU A 23 -4.22 -3.84 -3.70
C LEU A 23 -3.16 -4.22 -2.67
N MET A 24 -3.43 -4.01 -1.38
CA MET A 24 -2.56 -4.40 -0.27
C MET A 24 -2.35 -5.91 -0.19
N GLU A 25 -3.42 -6.70 -0.32
CA GLU A 25 -3.38 -8.16 -0.31
C GLU A 25 -2.53 -8.71 -1.46
N ARG A 26 -2.79 -8.27 -2.70
CA ARG A 26 -1.98 -8.67 -3.87
C ARG A 26 -0.51 -8.33 -3.70
N TYR A 27 -0.21 -7.19 -3.08
CA TYR A 27 1.16 -6.80 -2.81
C TYR A 27 1.82 -7.69 -1.75
N GLN A 28 1.11 -8.00 -0.66
CA GLN A 28 1.60 -8.96 0.34
C GLN A 28 1.88 -10.33 -0.28
N GLU A 29 0.98 -10.83 -1.14
CA GLU A 29 1.16 -12.08 -1.87
C GLU A 29 2.37 -12.04 -2.80
N ALA A 30 2.47 -11.00 -3.64
CA ALA A 30 3.57 -10.84 -4.60
C ALA A 30 4.95 -10.75 -3.93
N MET A 31 5.02 -10.16 -2.72
CA MET A 31 6.26 -10.02 -1.96
C MET A 31 6.54 -11.20 -1.02
N GLY A 32 5.67 -12.21 -0.97
CA GLY A 32 5.80 -13.32 0.00
C GLY A 32 5.64 -12.87 1.46
N LEU A 33 4.91 -11.77 1.68
CA LEU A 33 4.61 -11.17 2.98
C LEU A 33 3.20 -11.51 3.48
N SER A 34 2.51 -12.45 2.84
CA SER A 34 1.19 -12.93 3.26
C SER A 34 1.20 -13.33 4.75
N GLY A 35 0.24 -12.81 5.51
CA GLY A 35 0.14 -13.07 6.95
C GLY A 35 1.13 -12.29 7.82
N ARG A 36 2.01 -11.46 7.25
CA ARG A 36 2.84 -10.52 8.02
C ARG A 36 2.07 -9.23 8.32
N PRO A 37 2.21 -8.65 9.51
CA PRO A 37 1.60 -7.37 9.84
C PRO A 37 2.31 -6.25 9.07
N LEU A 38 1.77 -5.85 7.92
CA LEU A 38 2.23 -4.67 7.19
C LEU A 38 1.39 -3.45 7.53
N ARG A 39 2.05 -2.30 7.57
CA ARG A 39 1.45 -0.98 7.70
C ARG A 39 1.68 -0.23 6.40
N PHE A 40 0.59 0.23 5.80
CA PHE A 40 0.65 0.98 4.55
C PHE A 40 0.38 2.46 4.82
N PHE A 41 1.07 3.33 4.11
CA PHE A 41 0.93 4.77 4.24
C PHE A 41 0.82 5.42 2.86
N PHE A 42 0.02 6.48 2.80
CA PHE A 42 -0.09 7.37 1.67
C PHE A 42 -0.06 8.81 2.21
N ASP A 43 0.82 9.66 1.67
CA ASP A 43 1.09 11.01 2.18
C ASP A 43 1.31 11.05 3.70
N GLY A 44 2.03 10.07 4.24
CA GLY A 44 2.30 9.94 5.68
C GLY A 44 1.10 9.51 6.53
N GLN A 45 -0.09 9.34 5.94
CA GLN A 45 -1.27 8.86 6.65
C GLN A 45 -1.42 7.33 6.53
N ARG A 46 -1.61 6.67 7.67
CA ARG A 46 -1.82 5.22 7.70
C ARG A 46 -3.13 4.83 6.99
N LEU A 47 -3.01 3.92 6.03
CA LEU A 47 -4.12 3.35 5.29
C LEU A 47 -4.71 2.13 6.01
N ALA A 48 -6.03 2.10 6.15
CA ALA A 48 -6.79 0.96 6.67
C ALA A 48 -7.28 0.00 5.56
N GLY A 49 -7.09 0.35 4.28
CA GLY A 49 -7.53 -0.46 3.12
C GLY A 49 -9.03 -0.35 2.79
N THR A 50 -9.83 0.33 3.62
CA THR A 50 -11.29 0.46 3.43
C THR A 50 -11.69 1.57 2.47
N ARG A 51 -10.84 2.58 2.29
CA ARG A 51 -11.08 3.69 1.37
C ARG A 51 -10.66 3.33 -0.05
N THR A 52 -11.33 3.94 -1.02
CA THR A 52 -10.95 3.87 -2.43
C THR A 52 -9.85 4.89 -2.75
N PRO A 53 -9.11 4.72 -3.86
CA PRO A 53 -8.15 5.72 -4.35
C PRO A 53 -8.78 7.10 -4.53
N GLU A 54 -10.00 7.17 -5.09
CA GLU A 54 -10.72 8.44 -5.31
C GLU A 54 -10.99 9.18 -3.99
N GLN A 55 -11.42 8.46 -2.94
CA GLN A 55 -11.66 9.04 -1.62
C GLN A 55 -10.38 9.54 -0.93
N LEU A 56 -9.23 9.07 -1.38
CA LEU A 56 -7.92 9.51 -0.90
C LEU A 56 -7.30 10.58 -1.80
N GLY A 57 -7.91 10.91 -2.94
CA GLY A 57 -7.33 11.81 -3.92
C GLY A 57 -6.08 11.24 -4.61
N MET A 58 -5.99 9.90 -4.68
CA MET A 58 -4.82 9.20 -5.22
C MET A 58 -4.86 9.20 -6.76
N GLU A 59 -3.79 9.68 -7.36
CA GLU A 59 -3.56 9.74 -8.79
C GLU A 59 -2.83 8.49 -9.32
N PRO A 60 -2.88 8.21 -10.63
CA PRO A 60 -1.97 7.24 -11.23
C PRO A 60 -0.52 7.61 -10.95
N ASP A 61 0.31 6.60 -10.72
CA ASP A 61 1.73 6.72 -10.37
C ASP A 61 2.03 7.24 -8.96
N ASP A 62 0.99 7.49 -8.16
CA ASP A 62 1.16 7.74 -6.73
C ASP A 62 1.78 6.55 -6.00
N VAL A 63 2.48 6.89 -4.92
CA VAL A 63 3.27 5.96 -4.12
C VAL A 63 2.55 5.61 -2.83
N ILE A 64 2.40 4.31 -2.58
CA ILE A 64 2.05 3.78 -1.26
C ILE A 64 3.31 3.19 -0.63
N GLU A 65 3.62 3.62 0.59
CA GLU A 65 4.73 3.07 1.37
C GLU A 65 4.26 1.86 2.19
N ALA A 66 4.96 0.74 2.08
CA ALA A 66 4.74 -0.45 2.91
C ALA A 66 5.85 -0.64 3.94
N TRP A 67 5.47 -0.75 5.22
CA TRP A 67 6.35 -0.93 6.37
C TRP A 67 6.01 -2.23 7.11
N ALA A 68 7.01 -3.07 7.35
CA ALA A 68 6.87 -4.31 8.13
C ALA A 68 6.94 -4.11 9.66
#